data_AF-A0A925D7H9-F1
#
_entry.id   AF-A0A925D7H9-F1
#
_cell.length_a   1.000
_cell.length_b   1.000
_cell.length_c   1.000
_cell.angle_alpha   90.00
_cell.angle_beta   90.00
_cell.angle_gamma   90.00
#
_symmetry.space_group_name_H-M   'P 1'
#
loop_
_entity.id
_entity.type
_entity.pdbx_description
1 polymer ?
#
loop_
_entity_poly.entity_id
_entity_poly.type
_entity_poly.pdbx_seq_one_letter_code
_entity_poly.pdbx_strand_id
1 'polypeptide(L)' 'MHGHQHASTCRLRGWALLLNFRPFAPRSGLRREYACPAHRLNGKQYHEHWLHNLQASASLGGLRSRT' A
#
# COMPACT_ATOMS: atom_id res chain seq x y z
N MET A 1 -18.99 6.81 23.97
CA MET A 1 -17.86 7.07 23.06
C MET A 1 -17.89 6.02 21.94
N HIS A 2 -18.66 6.23 20.87
CA HIS A 2 -18.84 5.22 19.81
C HIS A 2 -17.99 5.54 18.60
N GLY A 3 -16.77 4.99 18.56
CA GLY A 3 -15.99 5.02 17.32
C GLY A 3 -16.75 4.26 16.24
N HIS A 4 -17.17 4.94 15.18
CA HIS A 4 -17.85 4.30 14.06
C HIS A 4 -17.00 3.14 13.52
N GLN A 5 -17.60 1.95 13.41
CA GLN A 5 -16.92 0.72 12.94
C GLN A 5 -16.18 0.96 11.62
N HIS A 6 -16.79 1.72 10.70
CA HIS A 6 -16.18 2.12 9.44
C HIS A 6 -14.85 2.87 9.64
N ALA A 7 -14.82 3.86 10.55
CA ALA A 7 -13.60 4.62 10.85
C ALA A 7 -12.52 3.72 11.46
N SER A 8 -12.88 2.77 12.33
CA SER A 8 -11.94 1.78 12.88
C SER A 8 -11.36 0.88 11.79
N THR A 9 -12.19 0.39 10.88
CA THR A 9 -11.74 -0.43 9.75
C THR A 9 -10.81 0.35 8.83
N CYS A 10 -11.11 1.60 8.50
CA CYS A 10 -10.24 2.45 7.69
C CYS A 10 -8.90 2.71 8.37
N ARG A 11 -8.88 2.97 9.69
CA ARG A 11 -7.64 3.12 10.46
C ARG A 11 -6.79 1.85 10.44
N LEU A 12 -7.40 0.68 10.68
CA LEU A 12 -6.70 -0.60 10.66
C LEU A 12 -6.12 -0.92 9.28
N ARG A 13 -6.87 -0.66 8.21
CA ARG A 13 -6.40 -0.82 6.83
C ARG A 13 -5.24 0.10 6.51
N GLY A 14 -5.32 1.38 6.90
CA GLY A 14 -4.23 2.34 6.75
C GLY A 14 -2.96 1.87 7.48
N TRP A 15 -3.11 1.39 8.72
CA TRP A 15 -2.01 0.81 9.49
C TRP A 15 -1.39 -0.41 8.82
N ALA A 16 -2.21 -1.34 8.33
CA ALA A 16 -1.73 -2.53 7.63
C ALA A 16 -0.94 -2.15 6.37
N LEU A 17 -1.43 -1.20 5.58
CA LEU A 17 -0.71 -0.70 4.41
C LEU A 17 0.65 -0.10 4.79
N LEU A 18 0.69 0.77 5.81
CA LEU A 18 1.94 1.37 6.27
C LEU A 18 2.95 0.32 6.73
N LEU A 19 2.52 -0.66 7.53
CA LEU A 19 3.40 -1.74 8.01
C LEU A 19 3.99 -2.56 6.87
N ASN A 20 3.19 -2.85 5.83
CA ASN A 20 3.64 -3.61 4.67
C ASN A 20 4.59 -2.81 3.77
N PHE A 21 4.38 -1.50 3.61
CA PHE A 21 5.18 -0.67 2.72
C PHE A 21 6.43 -0.08 3.40
N ARG A 22 6.47 0.02 4.73
CA ARG A 22 7.60 0.60 5.48
C ARG A 22 8.97 0.02 5.13
N PRO A 23 9.13 -1.32 4.97
CA PRO A 23 10.42 -1.90 4.58
C PRO A 23 10.93 -1.45 3.20
N PHE A 24 10.04 -0.90 2.37
CA PHE A 24 10.33 -0.37 1.04
C PHE A 24 10.63 1.15 1.05
N ALA A 25 10.67 1.80 2.22
CA ALA A 25 11.16 3.17 2.30
C ALA A 25 12.70 3.21 2.18
N PRO A 26 13.32 4.15 1.42
CA PRO A 26 14.77 4.25 1.23
C PRO A 26 15.57 4.14 2.54
N ARG A 27 15.03 4.73 3.62
CA ARG A 27 15.59 4.71 4.97
C ARG A 27 15.76 3.31 5.58
N SER A 28 15.05 2.31 5.07
CA SER A 28 15.11 0.92 5.52
C SER A 28 16.49 0.29 5.29
N GLY A 29 17.25 0.73 4.28
CA GLY A 29 18.58 0.18 3.95
C GLY A 29 18.58 -1.28 3.47
N LEU A 30 17.43 -1.95 3.45
CA LEU A 30 17.30 -3.32 2.97
C LEU A 30 17.44 -3.38 1.45
N ARG A 31 18.23 -4.35 0.97
CA ARG A 31 18.29 -4.71 -0.45
C ARG A 31 16.95 -5.31 -0.85
N ARG A 32 16.36 -4.83 -1.95
CA ARG A 32 15.01 -5.22 -2.36
C ARG A 32 15.02 -5.77 -3.75
N GLU A 33 14.45 -6.95 -3.89
CA GLU A 33 14.17 -7.58 -5.18
C GLU A 33 12.94 -6.95 -5.85
N TYR A 34 11.97 -6.49 -5.05
CA TYR A 34 10.75 -5.85 -5.53
C TYR A 34 10.65 -4.40 -5.04
N ALA A 35 10.03 -3.54 -5.85
CA ALA A 35 9.82 -2.13 -5.52
C ALA A 35 8.79 -1.91 -4.40
N CYS A 36 7.81 -2.80 -4.24
CA CYS A 36 6.77 -2.73 -3.21
C CYS A 36 6.09 -4.10 -2.98
N PRO A 37 5.24 -4.25 -1.93
CA PRO A 37 4.50 -5.48 -1.67
C PRO A 37 3.52 -5.84 -2.80
N ALA A 38 2.90 -4.83 -3.41
CA ALA A 38 1.97 -5.03 -4.52
C ALA A 38 2.69 -5.65 -5.72
N HIS A 39 3.86 -5.13 -6.08
CA HIS A 39 4.72 -5.68 -7.14
C HIS A 39 5.07 -7.15 -6.87
N ARG A 40 5.40 -7.52 -5.62
CA ARG A 40 5.62 -8.93 -5.26
C ARG A 40 4.40 -9.82 -5.52
N LEU A 41 3.19 -9.31 -5.28
CA LEU A 41 1.95 -10.10 -5.38
C LEU A 41 1.43 -10.21 -6.82
N ASN A 42 1.49 -9.13 -7.60
CA ASN A 42 0.88 -9.05 -8.92
C ASN A 42 1.89 -8.99 -10.08
N GLY A 43 3.19 -8.92 -9.79
CA GLY A 43 4.25 -8.79 -10.79
C GLY A 43 4.28 -7.43 -11.49
N LYS A 44 3.45 -6.46 -11.08
CA LYS A 44 3.32 -5.15 -11.70
C LYS A 44 3.94 -4.06 -10.81
N GLN A 45 4.88 -3.34 -11.38
CA GLN A 45 5.42 -2.12 -10.79
C GLN A 45 4.70 -0.91 -11.39
N TYR A 46 3.97 -0.16 -10.56
CA TYR A 46 3.25 1.04 -11.02
C TYR A 46 4.17 2.26 -11.10
N HIS A 47 5.18 2.32 -10.23
CA HIS A 47 6.15 3.42 -10.15
C HIS A 47 7.47 2.91 -9.54
N GLU A 48 8.59 3.60 -9.76
CA GLU A 48 9.86 3.30 -9.08
C GLU A 48 9.82 3.63 -7.58
N HIS A 49 9.29 4.80 -7.21
CA HIS A 49 9.06 5.19 -5.83
C HIS A 49 8.00 4.34 -5.12
N TRP A 50 8.38 3.79 -3.97
CA TRP A 50 7.51 2.98 -3.10
C TRP A 50 6.24 3.74 -2.64
N LEU A 51 6.34 5.06 -2.43
CA LEU A 51 5.24 5.89 -1.94
C LEU A 51 4.12 6.04 -2.98
N HIS A 52 4.49 6.20 -4.26
CA HIS A 52 3.51 6.24 -5.35
C HIS A 52 2.82 4.88 -5.52
N ASN A 53 3.55 3.76 -5.34
CA ASN A 53 2.93 2.44 -5.31
C ASN A 53 1.96 2.27 -4.14
N LEU A 54 2.26 2.84 -2.96
CA LEU A 54 1.36 2.83 -1.81
C LEU A 54 0.06 3.58 -2.12
N GLN A 55 0.17 4.79 -2.67
CA GLN A 55 -0.99 5.59 -3.08
C GLN A 55 -1.83 4.83 -4.10
N ALA A 56 -1.22 4.30 -5.17
CA ALA A 56 -1.93 3.52 -6.18
C ALA A 56 -2.65 2.30 -5.58
N SER A 57 -2.00 1.59 -4.65
CA SER A 57 -2.57 0.42 -3.98
C SER A 57 -3.72 0.77 -3.03
N ALA A 58 -3.71 1.97 -2.45
CA ALA A 58 -4.74 2.45 -1.53
C ALA A 58 -5.94 3.10 -2.24
N SER A 59 -5.76 3.63 -3.46
CA SER A 59 -6.75 4.48 -4.15
C SER A 59 -7.97 3.75 -4.73
N LEU A 60 -8.12 2.43 -4.55
CA LEU A 60 -9.18 1.62 -5.17
C LEU A 60 -9.30 1.78 -6.71
N GLY A 61 -8.29 2.36 -7.37
CA GLY A 61 -8.37 2.76 -8.78
C GLY A 61 -8.60 1.59 -9.73
N GLY A 62 -8.01 0.43 -9.43
CA GLY A 62 -8.22 -0.81 -10.21
C GLY A 62 -9.62 -1.41 -10.09
N LEU A 63 -10.38 -1.08 -9.05
CA LEU A 63 -11.76 -1.53 -8.89
C LEU A 63 -12.73 -0.69 -9.74
N ARG A 64 -12.46 0.61 -9.88
CA ARG A 64 -13.34 1.57 -10.58
C ARG A 64 -13.21 1.51 -12.10
N SER A 65 -12.11 0.96 -12.62
CA SER A 65 -11.85 0.78 -14.06
C SER A 65 -12.50 -0.47 -14.67
N ARG A 66 -13.19 -1.30 -13.88
CA ARG A 66 -13.76 -2.59 -14.32
C ARG A 66 -15.29 -2.58 -14.46
N THR A 67 -15.89 -1.39 -14.49
CA THR A 67 -17.30 -1.13 -14.84
C THR A 67 -17.32 -0.36 -16.13
#